data_AF-A0A4Q4D6R6-F1
#
_entry.id   AF-A0A4Q4D6R6-F1
#
_cell.length_a   1.000
_cell.length_b   1.000
_cell.length_c   1.000
_cell.angle_alpha   90.00
_cell.angle_beta   90.00
_cell.angle_gamma   90.00
#
_symmetry.space_group_name_H-M   'P 1'
#
loop_
_entity.id
_entity.type
_entity.pdbx_description
1 polymer ?
#
loop_
_entity_poly.entity_id
_entity_poly.type
_entity_poly.pdbx_seq_one_letter_code
_entity_poly.pdbx_strand_id
1 'polypeptide(L)'
;MRNVHGPFRDRRVVAMARTMKKIVIVRTALVGAALLGSVLAGLGPAEAGGRILCTGFTQCTDRGWSDAGYRAAQPRAHWNMTPGRNCTNYVAYRLTSNGRRTARPPHTNAAHTWGSAARASGVPVTDRPQVGSIAWWESDVYPARKKGHVAYVEQVRADGSILVSEDNMNQAFSWRRVVRGKGWPSGFLHFPTSDGSPSGKVTSVAADGGRLDLWTAASDPDAFGRPVRY
;
A
#
# COMPACT_ATOMS: atom_id res chain seq x y z
N MET A 1 -2.33 -18.93 109.07
CA MET A 1 -2.15 -17.46 109.00
C MET A 1 -3.00 -16.95 107.83
N ARG A 2 -3.97 -16.05 108.11
CA ARG A 2 -4.68 -15.03 107.29
C ARG A 2 -4.81 -15.25 105.75
N ASN A 3 -5.87 -14.95 105.01
CA ASN A 3 -7.27 -14.49 105.15
C ASN A 3 -7.79 -14.50 103.66
N VAL A 4 -8.94 -15.08 103.30
CA VAL A 4 -10.27 -14.44 103.15
C VAL A 4 -10.57 -13.76 101.78
N HIS A 5 -11.73 -14.17 101.19
CA HIS A 5 -12.67 -13.49 100.26
C HIS A 5 -12.45 -13.43 98.73
N GLY A 6 -13.30 -14.17 97.99
CA GLY A 6 -14.56 -13.65 97.44
C GLY A 6 -14.59 -13.08 96.00
N PRO A 7 -15.77 -13.11 95.31
CA PRO A 7 -15.90 -13.27 93.85
C PRO A 7 -16.47 -12.02 93.13
N PHE A 8 -16.64 -12.07 91.79
CA PHE A 8 -17.86 -11.66 91.01
C PHE A 8 -17.56 -11.16 89.58
N ARG A 9 -18.37 -11.68 88.62
CA ARG A 9 -19.04 -11.01 87.47
C ARG A 9 -18.21 -10.34 86.36
N ASP A 10 -18.69 -10.14 85.13
CA ASP A 10 -19.78 -10.66 84.26
C ASP A 10 -19.63 -9.92 82.91
N ARG A 11 -20.20 -10.51 81.85
CA ARG A 11 -20.84 -9.84 80.69
C ARG A 11 -20.02 -9.06 79.62
N ARG A 12 -20.16 -9.64 78.40
CA ARG A 12 -20.84 -9.10 77.20
C ARG A 12 -20.08 -8.20 76.20
N VAL A 13 -19.86 -8.82 75.04
CA VAL A 13 -20.15 -8.36 73.66
C VAL A 13 -21.24 -7.27 73.58
N VAL A 14 -21.05 -6.24 72.75
CA VAL A 14 -22.03 -5.69 71.77
C VAL A 14 -21.39 -4.57 70.94
N ALA A 15 -21.65 -4.62 69.63
CA ALA A 15 -21.33 -3.64 68.61
C ALA A 15 -22.03 -2.28 68.81
N MET A 16 -21.40 -1.17 68.42
CA MET A 16 -22.07 0.14 68.33
C MET A 16 -22.53 0.44 66.91
N ALA A 17 -23.80 0.82 66.82
CA ALA A 17 -24.52 1.21 65.63
C ALA A 17 -24.38 2.71 65.29
N ARG A 18 -24.61 2.98 64.00
CA ARG A 18 -24.92 4.23 63.28
C ARG A 18 -25.47 5.40 64.09
N THR A 19 -25.05 6.62 63.71
CA THR A 19 -25.98 7.76 63.56
C THR A 19 -25.54 8.72 62.44
N MET A 20 -26.40 8.91 61.43
CA MET A 20 -26.34 9.98 60.43
C MET A 20 -26.71 11.32 61.10
N LYS A 21 -25.89 12.36 60.94
CA LYS A 21 -26.29 13.75 61.23
C LYS A 21 -26.61 14.48 59.93
N LYS A 22 -27.82 15.04 59.89
CA LYS A 22 -28.34 15.93 58.84
C LYS A 22 -27.48 17.21 58.80
N ILE A 23 -26.92 17.55 57.63
CA ILE A 23 -26.27 18.84 57.42
C ILE A 23 -27.12 19.65 56.44
N VAL A 24 -27.45 20.86 56.89
CA VAL A 24 -28.29 21.89 56.29
C VAL A 24 -27.66 22.41 55.00
N ILE A 25 -28.49 22.57 53.96
CA ILE A 25 -28.12 23.16 52.67
C ILE A 25 -27.95 24.67 52.87
N VAL A 26 -26.71 25.17 52.75
CA VAL A 26 -26.42 26.60 52.59
C VAL A 26 -26.01 26.83 51.14
N ARG A 27 -26.82 27.64 50.43
CA ARG A 27 -26.53 28.08 49.06
C ARG A 27 -25.51 29.22 49.11
N THR A 28 -24.27 28.92 48.77
CA THR A 28 -23.30 29.94 48.36
C THR A 28 -22.57 29.41 47.13
N ALA A 29 -22.90 30.01 45.99
CA ALA A 29 -22.29 29.71 44.71
C ALA A 29 -20.82 30.13 44.74
N LEU A 30 -19.91 29.20 44.44
CA LEU A 30 -18.61 29.48 43.86
C LEU A 30 -18.19 28.29 43.01
N VAL A 31 -17.87 28.61 41.77
CA VAL A 31 -17.56 27.77 40.62
C VAL A 31 -16.37 26.85 40.90
N GLY A 32 -16.53 25.56 40.62
CA GLY A 32 -15.47 24.56 40.68
C GLY A 32 -15.91 23.28 39.96
N ALA A 33 -15.72 23.26 38.65
CA ALA A 33 -16.18 22.21 37.76
C ALA A 33 -15.56 20.84 38.10
N ALA A 34 -16.41 19.88 38.43
CA ALA A 34 -16.10 18.47 38.23
C ALA A 34 -16.00 18.19 36.72
N LEU A 35 -15.07 17.32 36.32
CA LEU A 35 -15.28 16.21 35.36
C LEU A 35 -13.90 15.56 35.09
N LEU A 36 -13.66 14.39 35.69
CA LEU A 36 -12.72 13.42 35.12
C LEU A 36 -13.34 12.94 33.81
N GLY A 37 -12.98 13.60 32.71
CA GLY A 37 -13.31 13.15 31.36
C GLY A 37 -12.43 11.97 30.99
N SER A 38 -12.97 10.76 31.08
CA SER A 38 -12.39 9.58 30.42
C SER A 38 -12.37 9.83 28.92
N VAL A 39 -11.22 10.24 28.37
CA VAL A 39 -10.99 10.30 26.93
C VAL A 39 -10.82 8.87 26.42
N LEU A 40 -11.93 8.17 26.21
CA LEU A 40 -11.98 7.12 25.20
C LEU A 40 -12.00 7.84 23.86
N ALA A 41 -10.80 8.15 23.35
CA ALA A 41 -10.64 8.57 21.97
C ALA A 41 -11.26 7.47 21.09
N GLY A 42 -12.31 7.83 20.37
CA GLY A 42 -13.06 6.91 19.54
C GLY A 42 -12.13 6.17 18.59
N LEU A 43 -12.13 4.84 18.70
CA LEU A 43 -11.83 4.00 17.55
C LEU A 43 -12.98 4.24 16.56
N GLY A 44 -12.82 5.25 15.70
CA GLY A 44 -13.67 5.40 14.54
C GLY A 44 -13.65 4.08 13.75
N PRO A 45 -14.74 3.73 13.05
CA PRO A 45 -14.75 2.53 12.23
C PRO A 45 -13.53 2.57 11.31
N ALA A 46 -12.75 1.49 11.30
CA ALA A 46 -11.72 1.31 10.29
C ALA A 46 -12.40 1.50 8.92
N GLU A 47 -11.99 2.52 8.16
CA GLU A 47 -12.53 2.80 6.84
C GLU A 47 -12.36 1.53 5.99
N ALA A 48 -13.45 0.76 5.85
CA ALA A 48 -13.43 -0.52 5.18
C ALA A 48 -13.52 -0.30 3.66
N GLY A 49 -12.37 0.00 3.06
CA GLY A 49 -12.23 0.16 1.62
C GLY A 49 -11.19 1.21 1.27
N GLY A 50 -10.50 1.03 0.14
CA GLY A 50 -9.53 2.01 -0.32
C GLY A 50 -10.17 3.38 -0.62
N ARG A 51 -9.46 4.46 -0.28
CA ARG A 51 -9.90 5.86 -0.48
C ARG A 51 -9.22 6.46 -1.70
N ILE A 52 -10.01 6.96 -2.66
CA ILE A 52 -9.49 7.76 -3.78
C ILE A 52 -8.96 9.08 -3.24
N LEU A 53 -7.70 9.40 -3.58
CA LEU A 53 -7.00 10.61 -3.15
C LEU A 53 -7.12 11.73 -4.18
N CYS A 54 -7.17 11.38 -5.47
CA CYS A 54 -7.38 12.29 -6.58
C CYS A 54 -7.85 11.49 -7.82
N THR A 55 -8.51 12.19 -8.75
CA THR A 55 -9.04 11.66 -10.00
C THR A 55 -8.79 12.65 -11.14
N GLY A 56 -8.33 12.16 -12.28
CA GLY A 56 -7.89 12.94 -13.42
C GLY A 56 -6.45 13.46 -13.27
N PHE A 57 -5.75 13.53 -14.40
CA PHE A 57 -4.35 13.97 -14.44
C PHE A 57 -4.15 15.35 -13.81
N THR A 58 -4.97 16.34 -14.18
CA THR A 58 -4.85 17.71 -13.66
C THR A 58 -5.02 17.77 -12.15
N GLN A 59 -6.13 17.22 -11.61
CA GLN A 59 -6.38 17.26 -10.17
C GLN A 59 -5.29 16.54 -9.37
N CYS A 60 -4.81 15.40 -9.88
CA CYS A 60 -3.73 14.67 -9.23
C CYS A 60 -2.44 15.50 -9.21
N THR A 61 -2.03 16.05 -10.35
CA THR A 61 -0.82 16.88 -10.45
C THR A 61 -0.91 18.12 -9.56
N ASP A 62 -2.04 18.83 -9.54
CA ASP A 62 -2.24 20.03 -8.71
C ASP A 62 -2.11 19.73 -7.20
N ARG A 63 -2.40 18.49 -6.80
CA ARG A 63 -2.26 17.99 -5.43
C ARG A 63 -0.89 17.36 -5.15
N GLY A 64 0.05 17.43 -6.09
CA GLY A 64 1.39 16.85 -5.97
C GLY A 64 1.46 15.34 -6.23
N TRP A 65 0.40 14.73 -6.77
CA TRP A 65 0.37 13.31 -7.11
C TRP A 65 0.72 13.12 -8.59
N SER A 66 1.96 12.70 -8.87
CA SER A 66 2.47 12.54 -10.23
C SER A 66 1.76 11.42 -11.00
N ASP A 67 1.60 11.61 -12.31
CA ASP A 67 1.23 10.54 -13.26
C ASP A 67 2.45 9.84 -13.87
N ALA A 68 3.65 10.17 -13.39
CA ALA A 68 4.95 9.75 -13.90
C ALA A 68 5.17 10.03 -15.39
N GLY A 69 4.48 11.03 -15.97
CA GLY A 69 4.54 11.36 -17.39
C GLY A 69 3.50 10.62 -18.25
N TYR A 70 2.63 9.81 -17.64
CA TYR A 70 1.70 8.97 -18.39
C TYR A 70 0.68 9.77 -19.19
N ARG A 71 0.27 10.97 -18.77
CA ARG A 71 -0.64 11.81 -19.54
C ARG A 71 -0.16 12.04 -20.98
N ALA A 72 1.14 12.20 -21.18
CA ALA A 72 1.76 12.36 -22.49
C ALA A 72 2.07 11.01 -23.16
N ALA A 73 2.24 9.94 -22.39
CA ALA A 73 2.58 8.62 -22.91
C ALA A 73 1.37 7.78 -23.33
N GLN A 74 0.20 8.00 -22.72
CA GLN A 74 -1.00 7.18 -22.93
C GLN A 74 -1.41 7.00 -24.40
N PRO A 75 -1.18 7.92 -25.38
CA PRO A 75 -1.53 7.62 -26.77
C PRO A 75 -0.72 6.47 -27.40
N ARG A 76 0.37 6.03 -26.75
CA ARG A 76 1.22 4.93 -27.22
C ARG A 76 0.84 3.61 -26.56
N ALA A 77 1.04 2.53 -27.31
CA ALA A 77 0.96 1.17 -26.78
C ALA A 77 2.25 0.84 -26.03
N HIS A 78 2.12 0.47 -24.76
CA HIS A 78 3.19 -0.11 -23.95
C HIS A 78 2.95 -1.60 -23.85
N TRP A 79 4.00 -2.42 -24.08
CA TRP A 79 3.86 -3.88 -24.20
C TRP A 79 2.81 -4.34 -25.21
N ASN A 80 2.52 -3.56 -26.26
CA ASN A 80 1.43 -3.84 -27.20
C ASN A 80 0.05 -3.99 -26.51
N MET A 81 -0.17 -3.26 -25.42
CA MET A 81 -1.49 -3.12 -24.78
C MET A 81 -2.33 -2.07 -25.52
N THR A 82 -3.65 -2.12 -25.34
CA THR A 82 -4.55 -1.09 -25.88
C THR A 82 -4.14 0.29 -25.36
N PRO A 83 -3.78 1.24 -26.26
CA PRO A 83 -3.41 2.60 -25.87
C PRO A 83 -4.54 3.35 -25.16
N GLY A 84 -4.15 4.47 -24.57
CA GLY A 84 -5.03 5.40 -23.88
C GLY A 84 -5.22 5.02 -22.43
N ARG A 85 -6.43 5.23 -21.94
CA ARG A 85 -6.78 5.04 -20.54
C ARG A 85 -7.03 3.55 -20.29
N ASN A 86 -6.05 2.84 -19.75
CA ASN A 86 -6.13 1.40 -19.50
C ASN A 86 -5.15 1.02 -18.39
N CYS A 87 -5.60 0.21 -17.43
CA CYS A 87 -4.77 -0.25 -16.32
C CYS A 87 -3.55 -1.06 -16.80
N THR A 88 -3.71 -1.94 -17.80
CA THR A 88 -2.60 -2.75 -18.30
C THR A 88 -1.60 -1.92 -19.08
N ASN A 89 -2.06 -0.96 -19.89
CA ASN A 89 -1.17 -0.03 -20.61
C ASN A 89 -0.42 0.89 -19.66
N TYR A 90 -1.10 1.39 -18.61
CA TYR A 90 -0.50 2.21 -17.58
C TYR A 90 0.60 1.48 -16.82
N VAL A 91 0.33 0.25 -16.35
CA VAL A 91 1.33 -0.53 -15.64
C VAL A 91 2.48 -0.94 -16.58
N ALA A 92 2.19 -1.31 -17.83
CA ALA A 92 3.21 -1.58 -18.82
C ALA A 92 4.12 -0.35 -19.06
N TYR A 93 3.55 0.84 -19.13
CA TYR A 93 4.32 2.09 -19.18
C TYR A 93 5.24 2.21 -17.97
N ARG A 94 4.69 2.11 -16.75
CA ARG A 94 5.47 2.22 -15.50
C ARG A 94 6.60 1.20 -15.38
N LEU A 95 6.45 0.02 -15.99
CA LEU A 95 7.48 -1.02 -16.06
C LEU A 95 8.50 -0.81 -17.18
N THR A 96 8.29 0.12 -18.10
CA THR A 96 9.14 0.33 -19.29
C THR A 96 9.69 1.76 -19.47
N SER A 97 9.20 2.77 -18.72
CA SER A 97 9.48 4.19 -19.00
C SER A 97 10.37 4.93 -18.00
N ASN A 98 10.70 4.32 -16.85
CA ASN A 98 11.45 4.97 -15.75
C ASN A 98 12.83 4.33 -15.54
N GLY A 99 13.57 4.09 -16.62
CA GLY A 99 14.86 3.37 -16.57
C GLY A 99 14.74 1.85 -16.33
N ARG A 100 13.56 1.40 -15.88
CA ARG A 100 13.18 0.00 -15.82
C ARG A 100 12.78 -0.47 -17.21
N ARG A 101 13.41 -1.54 -17.69
CA ARG A 101 12.99 -2.28 -18.88
C ARG A 101 12.60 -3.66 -18.41
N THR A 102 11.38 -4.09 -18.69
CA THR A 102 10.92 -5.42 -18.30
C THR A 102 10.24 -6.09 -19.46
N ALA A 103 10.51 -7.39 -19.65
CA ALA A 103 9.86 -8.21 -20.65
C ALA A 103 8.41 -8.45 -20.23
N ARG A 104 7.50 -8.37 -21.21
CA ARG A 104 6.09 -8.64 -20.99
C ARG A 104 5.89 -10.15 -20.75
N PRO A 105 5.32 -10.58 -19.61
CA PRO A 105 4.87 -11.96 -19.48
C PRO A 105 3.80 -12.27 -20.53
N PRO A 106 3.86 -13.42 -21.23
CA PRO A 106 2.80 -13.85 -22.13
C PRO A 106 1.43 -13.89 -21.44
N HIS A 107 0.35 -13.81 -22.21
CA HIS A 107 -1.03 -13.91 -21.69
C HIS A 107 -1.48 -12.80 -20.71
N THR A 108 -0.83 -11.63 -20.69
CA THR A 108 -1.17 -10.48 -19.82
C THR A 108 -2.18 -9.49 -20.43
N ASN A 109 -2.92 -9.85 -21.49
CA ASN A 109 -3.85 -8.93 -22.17
C ASN A 109 -4.94 -8.35 -21.23
N ALA A 110 -5.48 -9.19 -20.35
CA ALA A 110 -6.49 -8.79 -19.37
C ALA A 110 -5.90 -8.83 -17.96
N ALA A 111 -6.28 -7.89 -17.09
CA ALA A 111 -5.65 -7.76 -15.78
C ALA A 111 -5.78 -9.01 -14.88
N HIS A 112 -6.91 -9.73 -14.93
CA HIS A 112 -7.12 -10.95 -14.12
C HIS A 112 -6.13 -12.08 -14.42
N THR A 113 -5.49 -12.11 -15.59
CA THR A 113 -4.51 -13.16 -15.93
C THR A 113 -3.09 -12.83 -15.47
N TRP A 114 -2.83 -11.62 -14.97
CA TRP A 114 -1.47 -11.16 -14.67
C TRP A 114 -0.77 -12.00 -13.61
N GLY A 115 -1.47 -12.39 -12.54
CA GLY A 115 -0.85 -13.18 -11.48
C GLY A 115 -0.47 -14.60 -11.91
N SER A 116 -1.25 -15.26 -12.75
CA SER A 116 -0.88 -16.58 -13.29
C SER A 116 0.23 -16.47 -14.34
N ALA A 117 0.13 -15.49 -15.25
CA ALA A 117 1.16 -15.20 -16.25
C ALA A 117 2.52 -14.84 -15.64
N ALA A 118 2.51 -14.02 -14.58
CA ALA A 118 3.71 -13.64 -13.84
C ALA A 118 4.41 -14.87 -13.26
N ARG A 119 3.67 -15.72 -12.53
CA ARG A 119 4.20 -16.98 -11.97
C ARG A 119 4.78 -17.88 -13.05
N ALA A 120 4.07 -18.06 -14.15
CA ALA A 120 4.54 -18.87 -15.28
C ALA A 120 5.81 -18.33 -15.94
N SER A 121 6.06 -17.02 -15.82
CA SER A 121 7.25 -16.34 -16.37
C SER A 121 8.34 -16.10 -15.32
N GLY A 122 8.27 -16.74 -14.15
CA GLY A 122 9.26 -16.60 -13.08
C GLY A 122 9.22 -15.26 -12.32
N VAL A 123 8.20 -14.42 -12.54
CA VAL A 123 8.01 -13.19 -11.78
C VAL A 123 7.35 -13.53 -10.44
N PRO A 124 7.99 -13.23 -9.29
CA PRO A 124 7.43 -13.56 -8.00
C PRO A 124 6.09 -12.87 -7.75
N VAL A 125 5.12 -13.63 -7.24
CA VAL A 125 3.82 -13.13 -6.81
C VAL A 125 3.64 -13.46 -5.34
N THR A 126 3.55 -12.43 -4.50
CA THR A 126 3.52 -12.58 -3.03
C THR A 126 2.39 -11.75 -2.42
N ASP A 127 2.21 -11.89 -1.10
CA ASP A 127 1.30 -11.08 -0.28
C ASP A 127 1.97 -9.81 0.29
N ARG A 128 3.27 -9.61 0.02
CA ARG A 128 4.06 -8.49 0.56
C ARG A 128 4.12 -7.32 -0.43
N PRO A 129 3.54 -6.16 -0.09
CA PRO A 129 3.67 -4.98 -0.92
C PRO A 129 5.10 -4.43 -0.89
N GLN A 130 5.58 -3.97 -2.03
CA GLN A 130 6.83 -3.22 -2.16
C GLN A 130 6.62 -2.02 -3.09
N VAL A 131 7.31 -0.90 -2.84
CA VAL A 131 7.34 0.20 -3.80
C VAL A 131 7.86 -0.31 -5.14
N GLY A 132 7.13 -0.01 -6.21
CA GLY A 132 7.44 -0.48 -7.56
C GLY A 132 6.94 -1.88 -7.92
N SER A 133 6.33 -2.60 -6.97
CA SER A 133 5.57 -3.82 -7.28
C SER A 133 4.22 -3.46 -7.93
N ILE A 134 3.61 -4.43 -8.60
CA ILE A 134 2.28 -4.26 -9.19
C ILE A 134 1.25 -4.89 -8.26
N ALA A 135 0.36 -4.07 -7.73
CA ALA A 135 -0.83 -4.54 -7.04
C ALA A 135 -1.79 -5.15 -8.07
N TRP A 136 -2.11 -6.43 -7.90
CA TRP A 136 -2.95 -7.20 -8.81
C TRP A 136 -4.21 -7.69 -8.10
N TRP A 137 -5.35 -7.51 -8.75
CA TRP A 137 -6.65 -8.01 -8.33
C TRP A 137 -7.17 -9.01 -9.36
N GLU A 138 -7.56 -10.18 -8.89
CA GLU A 138 -8.31 -11.16 -9.66
C GLU A 138 -9.69 -10.62 -10.07
N SER A 139 -10.36 -11.36 -10.95
CA SER A 139 -11.73 -11.06 -11.32
C SER A 139 -12.62 -10.96 -10.08
N ASP A 140 -13.48 -9.94 -10.07
CA ASP A 140 -14.51 -9.72 -9.05
C ASP A 140 -14.00 -9.45 -7.62
N VAL A 141 -12.69 -9.23 -7.44
CA VAL A 141 -12.11 -8.71 -6.19
C VAL A 141 -12.13 -7.19 -6.24
N TYR A 142 -12.97 -6.54 -5.41
CA TYR A 142 -13.05 -5.07 -5.35
C TYR A 142 -11.65 -4.40 -5.28
N PRO A 143 -11.36 -3.32 -6.04
CA PRO A 143 -12.26 -2.61 -6.96
C PRO A 143 -12.35 -3.23 -8.36
N ALA A 144 -11.72 -4.38 -8.60
CA ALA A 144 -11.80 -5.06 -9.87
C ALA A 144 -13.22 -5.56 -10.15
N ARG A 145 -13.55 -5.57 -11.45
CA ARG A 145 -14.75 -6.22 -12.00
C ARG A 145 -14.31 -7.55 -12.64
N LYS A 146 -15.13 -8.14 -13.49
CA LYS A 146 -14.86 -9.39 -14.23
C LYS A 146 -13.54 -9.47 -15.01
N LYS A 147 -12.87 -8.34 -15.27
CA LYS A 147 -11.60 -8.30 -16.04
C LYS A 147 -10.36 -8.28 -15.16
N GLY A 148 -10.50 -8.27 -13.84
CA GLY A 148 -9.41 -8.02 -12.90
C GLY A 148 -8.97 -6.56 -12.92
N HIS A 149 -7.93 -6.26 -12.16
CA HIS A 149 -7.31 -4.92 -12.16
C HIS A 149 -5.84 -4.97 -11.80
N VAL A 150 -5.06 -3.99 -12.26
CA VAL A 150 -3.66 -3.81 -11.88
C VAL A 150 -3.37 -2.34 -11.63
N ALA A 151 -2.53 -2.07 -10.63
CA ALA A 151 -2.09 -0.73 -10.26
C ALA A 151 -0.62 -0.75 -9.84
N TYR A 152 0.06 0.39 -9.96
CA TYR A 152 1.46 0.52 -9.55
C TYR A 152 1.54 0.92 -8.07
N VAL A 153 2.33 0.21 -7.27
CA VAL A 153 2.53 0.57 -5.86
C VAL A 153 3.55 1.71 -5.75
N GLU A 154 3.07 2.87 -5.33
CA GLU A 154 3.87 4.09 -5.18
C GLU A 154 4.48 4.20 -3.79
N GLN A 155 3.78 3.71 -2.78
CA GLN A 155 4.22 3.78 -1.40
C GLN A 155 3.66 2.64 -0.56
N VAL A 156 4.47 2.13 0.37
CA VAL A 156 4.02 1.28 1.48
C VAL A 156 4.12 2.10 2.76
N ARG A 157 3.01 2.26 3.48
CA ARG A 157 2.92 3.08 4.69
C ARG A 157 3.18 2.23 5.94
N ALA A 158 3.59 2.88 7.03
CA ALA A 158 3.89 2.21 8.30
C ALA A 158 2.68 1.51 8.92
N ASP A 159 1.46 2.01 8.65
CA ASP A 159 0.20 1.39 9.07
C ASP A 159 -0.18 0.16 8.24
N GLY A 160 0.67 -0.24 7.28
CA GLY A 160 0.44 -1.38 6.38
C GLY A 160 -0.48 -1.10 5.20
N SER A 161 -0.99 0.13 5.05
CA SER A 161 -1.69 0.56 3.84
C SER A 161 -0.71 0.82 2.69
N ILE A 162 -1.21 0.81 1.46
CA ILE A 162 -0.43 1.16 0.26
C ILE A 162 -1.04 2.35 -0.44
N LEU A 163 -0.21 3.15 -1.09
CA LEU A 163 -0.66 4.09 -2.11
C LEU A 163 -0.38 3.50 -3.47
N VAL A 164 -1.40 3.50 -4.33
CA VAL A 164 -1.29 3.06 -5.71
C VAL A 164 -1.69 4.17 -6.66
N SER A 165 -1.01 4.23 -7.80
CA SER A 165 -1.43 5.00 -8.97
C SER A 165 -1.98 4.05 -10.03
N GLU A 166 -3.03 4.47 -10.72
CA GLU A 166 -3.75 3.63 -11.67
C GLU A 166 -4.47 4.46 -12.74
N ASP A 167 -4.66 3.87 -13.91
CA ASP A 167 -5.61 4.37 -14.91
C ASP A 167 -6.57 3.25 -15.29
N ASN A 168 -7.70 3.58 -15.88
CA ASN A 168 -8.76 2.64 -16.18
C ASN A 168 -9.55 3.09 -17.41
N MET A 169 -9.93 2.15 -18.28
CA MET A 169 -10.79 2.43 -19.44
C MET A 169 -12.10 3.12 -19.06
N ASN A 170 -12.63 2.82 -17.89
CA ASN A 170 -13.92 3.35 -17.44
C ASN A 170 -13.81 4.42 -16.33
N GLN A 171 -12.61 4.76 -15.86
CA GLN A 171 -12.41 5.72 -14.76
C GLN A 171 -11.10 6.49 -14.93
N ALA A 172 -11.10 7.79 -14.66
CA ALA A 172 -9.90 8.60 -14.91
C ALA A 172 -8.70 8.12 -14.10
N PHE A 173 -7.50 8.48 -14.56
CA PHE A 173 -6.27 8.31 -13.78
C PHE A 173 -6.50 8.72 -12.32
N SER A 174 -6.01 7.94 -11.38
CA SER A 174 -6.24 8.22 -9.97
C SER A 174 -5.08 7.74 -9.10
N TRP A 175 -5.00 8.35 -7.92
CA TRP A 175 -4.25 7.81 -6.81
C TRP A 175 -5.22 7.30 -5.76
N ARG A 176 -4.93 6.15 -5.18
CA ARG A 176 -5.78 5.52 -4.16
C ARG A 176 -4.94 5.00 -3.01
N ARG A 177 -5.41 5.25 -1.79
CA ARG A 177 -4.94 4.54 -0.59
C ARG A 177 -5.71 3.22 -0.50
N VAL A 178 -5.02 2.10 -0.38
CA VAL A 178 -5.64 0.78 -0.17
C VAL A 178 -5.24 0.29 1.21
N VAL A 179 -6.23 -0.05 2.02
CA VAL A 179 -6.05 -0.59 3.37
C VAL A 179 -6.25 -2.10 3.35
N ARG A 180 -5.66 -2.81 4.33
CA ARG A 180 -5.88 -4.25 4.47
C ARG A 180 -7.35 -4.56 4.74
N GLY A 181 -7.79 -5.73 4.27
CA GLY A 181 -9.18 -6.18 4.38
C GLY A 181 -9.88 -6.20 3.03
N LYS A 182 -11.15 -5.77 3.01
CA LYS A 182 -11.97 -5.81 1.78
C LYS A 182 -11.38 -4.88 0.73
N GLY A 183 -10.91 -5.48 -0.36
CA GLY A 183 -10.33 -4.78 -1.50
C GLY A 183 -8.80 -4.69 -1.52
N TRP A 184 -8.14 -5.42 -0.60
CA TRP A 184 -6.72 -5.67 -0.70
C TRP A 184 -6.38 -6.43 -2.00
N PRO A 185 -5.22 -6.17 -2.64
CA PRO A 185 -4.79 -6.92 -3.82
C PRO A 185 -4.74 -8.43 -3.57
N SER A 186 -5.12 -9.21 -4.59
CA SER A 186 -4.94 -10.67 -4.63
C SER A 186 -3.47 -11.08 -4.57
N GLY A 187 -2.57 -10.20 -5.03
CA GLY A 187 -1.13 -10.35 -4.86
C GLY A 187 -0.35 -9.14 -5.35
N PHE A 188 0.95 -9.16 -5.08
CA PHE A 188 1.94 -8.19 -5.53
C PHE A 188 2.93 -8.88 -6.45
N LEU A 189 3.01 -8.40 -7.68
CA LEU A 189 3.95 -8.90 -8.70
C LEU A 189 5.24 -8.09 -8.60
N HIS A 190 6.35 -8.80 -8.41
CA HIS A 190 7.68 -8.22 -8.21
C HIS A 190 8.53 -8.37 -9.47
N PHE A 191 8.28 -7.49 -10.44
CA PHE A 191 9.09 -7.47 -11.64
C PHE A 191 10.55 -7.05 -11.32
N PRO A 192 11.55 -7.56 -12.05
CA PRO A 192 12.92 -7.10 -11.88
C PRO A 192 13.09 -5.64 -12.37
N THR A 193 14.21 -5.01 -12.01
CA THR A 193 14.56 -3.64 -12.43
C THR A 193 15.07 -3.59 -13.88
N SER A 194 15.49 -4.73 -14.43
CA SER A 194 15.76 -4.96 -15.85
C SER A 194 15.21 -6.34 -16.24
N ASP A 195 15.02 -6.63 -17.53
CA ASP A 195 14.66 -7.97 -18.00
C ASP A 195 15.87 -8.89 -18.19
N GLY A 196 17.03 -8.52 -17.64
CA GLY A 196 18.29 -9.21 -17.88
C GLY A 196 18.84 -8.99 -19.30
N SER A 197 18.14 -8.27 -20.17
CA SER A 197 18.64 -8.00 -21.51
C SER A 197 19.83 -7.03 -21.42
N PRO A 198 20.97 -7.36 -22.04
CA PRO A 198 22.04 -6.40 -22.23
C PRO A 198 21.50 -5.16 -22.94
N SER A 199 21.73 -4.01 -22.33
CA SER A 199 21.37 -2.72 -22.93
C SER A 199 22.61 -2.10 -23.55
N GLY A 200 22.53 -1.59 -24.76
CA GLY A 200 23.70 -1.02 -25.41
C GLY A 200 23.41 0.19 -26.29
N LYS A 201 24.46 0.93 -26.60
CA LYS A 201 24.44 2.02 -27.56
C LYS A 201 25.44 1.72 -28.67
N VAL A 202 25.05 2.02 -29.90
CA VAL A 202 26.01 2.19 -30.99
C VAL A 202 26.71 3.52 -30.75
N THR A 203 28.02 3.48 -30.51
CA THR A 203 28.84 4.66 -30.19
C THR A 203 29.37 5.34 -31.45
N SER A 204 29.64 4.55 -32.49
CA SER A 204 29.99 5.07 -33.81
C SER A 204 29.65 4.04 -34.89
N VAL A 205 29.44 4.56 -36.10
CA VAL A 205 29.27 3.77 -37.32
C VAL A 205 30.20 4.35 -38.36
N ALA A 206 30.99 3.50 -39.01
CA ALA A 206 31.79 3.87 -40.17
C ALA A 206 31.41 2.96 -41.33
N ALA A 207 31.47 3.50 -42.54
CA ALA A 207 31.28 2.74 -43.77
C ALA A 207 32.53 2.91 -44.65
N ASP A 208 33.08 1.80 -45.12
CA ASP A 208 34.20 1.79 -46.06
C ASP A 208 34.08 0.60 -47.02
N GLY A 209 34.23 0.85 -48.32
CA GLY A 209 34.27 -0.20 -49.35
C GLY A 209 33.11 -1.21 -49.33
N GLY A 210 31.92 -0.83 -48.84
CA GLY A 210 30.78 -1.74 -48.70
C GLY A 210 30.72 -2.54 -47.38
N ARG A 211 31.65 -2.32 -46.45
CA ARG A 211 31.54 -2.76 -45.05
C ARG A 211 30.96 -1.67 -44.18
N LEU A 212 30.23 -2.09 -43.15
CA LEU A 212 29.76 -1.25 -42.06
C LEU A 212 30.46 -1.71 -40.79
N ASP A 213 31.29 -0.85 -40.21
CA ASP A 213 31.93 -1.10 -38.92
C ASP A 213 31.13 -0.39 -37.82
N LEU A 214 30.70 -1.18 -36.84
CA LEU A 214 29.89 -0.73 -35.70
C LEU A 214 30.72 -0.83 -34.43
N TRP A 215 30.87 0.28 -33.72
CA TRP A 215 31.36 0.25 -32.35
C TRP A 215 30.16 0.36 -31.43
N THR A 216 30.05 -0.56 -30.49
CA THR A 216 28.94 -0.59 -29.54
C THR A 216 29.47 -0.74 -28.12
N ALA A 217 28.79 -0.11 -27.18
CA ALA A 217 28.96 -0.37 -25.76
C ALA A 217 27.68 -1.05 -25.27
N ALA A 218 27.81 -2.18 -24.56
CA ALA A 218 26.70 -2.87 -23.93
C ALA A 218 26.97 -3.04 -22.43
N SER A 219 25.91 -2.87 -21.64
CA SER A 219 25.84 -3.13 -20.21
C SER A 219 24.92 -4.33 -20.03
N ASP A 220 25.48 -5.43 -19.58
CA ASP A 220 24.72 -6.58 -19.07
C ASP A 220 24.40 -6.32 -17.58
N PRO A 221 23.12 -6.12 -17.22
CA PRO A 221 22.73 -5.85 -15.84
C PRO A 221 22.97 -7.04 -14.89
N ASP A 222 23.20 -8.26 -15.40
CA ASP A 222 23.42 -9.47 -14.61
C ASP A 222 24.93 -9.81 -14.45
N ALA A 223 25.83 -9.04 -15.07
CA ALA A 223 27.28 -9.28 -15.04
C ALA A 223 28.02 -8.74 -13.81
N PHE A 224 27.33 -8.49 -12.69
CA PHE A 224 27.99 -8.08 -11.45
C PHE A 224 28.85 -9.22 -10.87
N GLY A 225 30.16 -9.16 -11.11
CA GLY A 225 31.17 -9.98 -10.43
C GLY A 225 31.43 -11.38 -11.00
N ARG A 226 30.91 -11.71 -12.19
CA ARG A 226 31.26 -12.96 -12.89
C ARG A 226 31.85 -12.64 -14.27
N PRO A 227 32.99 -13.23 -14.65
CA PRO A 227 33.56 -13.03 -15.97
C PRO A 227 32.60 -13.60 -17.04
N VAL A 228 32.19 -12.76 -17.97
CA VAL A 228 31.44 -13.16 -19.16
C VAL A 228 32.43 -13.82 -20.10
N ARG A 229 32.27 -15.12 -20.39
CA ARG A 229 33.04 -15.79 -21.44
C ARG A 229 32.31 -15.58 -22.76
N TYR A 230 32.93 -14.85 -23.66
CA TYR A 230 32.57 -14.83 -25.09
C TYR A 230 33.16 -16.05 -25.79
#